data_AF-A0A368F835-F1
#
_entry.id   AF-A0A368F835-F1
#
_cell.length_a   1.000
_cell.length_b   1.000
_cell.length_c   1.000
_cell.angle_alpha   90.00
_cell.angle_beta   90.00
_cell.angle_gamma   90.00
#
_symmetry.space_group_name_H-M   'P 1'
#
loop_
_entity.id
_entity.type
_entity.pdbx_description
1 polymer ?
#
loop_
_entity_poly.entity_id
_entity_poly.type
_entity_poly.pdbx_seq_one_letter_code
_entity_poly.pdbx_strand_id
1 'polypeptide(L)'
;MFLPNEGLNDVRYTLHHIKIYRNSNETCRLSNYVLTSSESSACGLDLEVRREYLLSGSYYDGEYHTSSCFQVVTDDPADGFSGNLMEWKDVTPGFEMRLSSFEC
;
A
#
# COMPACT_ATOMS: atom_id res chain seq x y z
N MET A 1 -27.10 -3.88 -28.01
CA MET A 1 -26.18 -4.53 -27.06
C MET A 1 -25.19 -3.46 -26.64
N PHE A 2 -25.46 -2.79 -25.52
CA PHE A 2 -24.61 -1.73 -24.99
C PHE A 2 -23.67 -2.40 -23.98
N LEU A 3 -22.37 -2.39 -24.27
CA LEU A 3 -21.38 -2.71 -23.25
C LEU A 3 -21.35 -1.53 -22.28
N PRO A 4 -21.61 -1.72 -20.98
CA PRO A 4 -21.46 -0.64 -20.03
C PRO A 4 -19.97 -0.29 -19.95
N ASN A 5 -19.66 1.01 -19.95
CA ASN A 5 -18.38 1.52 -19.47
C ASN A 5 -18.31 1.23 -17.95
N GLU A 6 -17.95 0.01 -17.56
CA GLU A 6 -17.52 -0.29 -16.20
C GLU A 6 -16.06 0.15 -16.07
N GLY A 7 -15.84 1.45 -15.96
CA GLY A 7 -14.55 1.96 -15.51
C GLY A 7 -14.28 1.37 -14.13
N LEU A 8 -13.12 0.74 -13.95
CA LEU A 8 -12.61 0.34 -12.64
C LEU A 8 -12.71 1.56 -11.72
N ASN A 9 -13.59 1.51 -10.71
CA ASN A 9 -13.72 2.60 -9.76
C ASN A 9 -12.62 2.46 -8.72
N ASP A 10 -11.96 3.58 -8.40
CA ASP A 10 -11.04 3.62 -7.28
C ASP A 10 -11.77 4.02 -5.99
N VAL A 11 -11.42 3.35 -4.90
CA VAL A 11 -11.82 3.69 -3.54
C VAL A 11 -10.74 4.55 -2.91
N ARG A 12 -11.16 5.63 -2.26
CA ARG A 12 -10.28 6.56 -1.56
C ARG A 12 -10.30 6.32 -0.05
N TYR A 13 -9.15 6.02 0.52
CA TYR A 13 -8.96 5.92 1.97
C TYR A 13 -8.19 7.14 2.47
N THR A 14 -8.67 7.76 3.56
CA THR A 14 -7.91 8.82 4.24
C THR A 14 -6.90 8.16 5.18
N LEU A 15 -5.65 8.60 5.10
CA LEU A 15 -4.53 8.04 5.84
C LEU A 15 -3.99 9.04 6.87
N HIS A 16 -3.47 8.48 7.96
CA HIS A 16 -2.58 9.18 8.88
C HIS A 16 -1.22 8.49 8.82
N HIS A 17 -0.21 9.19 8.30
CA HIS A 17 1.14 8.64 8.16
C HIS A 17 1.81 8.51 9.52
N ILE A 18 2.11 7.27 9.94
CA ILE A 18 2.81 6.99 11.21
C ILE A 18 4.32 7.06 11.02
N LYS A 19 4.83 6.39 9.97
CA LYS A 19 6.25 6.32 9.63
C LYS A 19 6.43 6.16 8.13
N ILE A 20 7.47 6.79 7.59
CA ILE A 20 7.80 6.78 6.16
C ILE A 20 9.18 6.14 6.01
N TYR A 21 9.24 5.01 5.31
CA TYR A 21 10.50 4.29 5.04
C TYR A 21 11.15 4.73 3.74
N ARG A 22 10.35 5.06 2.72
CA ARG A 22 10.83 5.53 1.42
C ARG A 22 9.89 6.57 0.83
N ASN A 23 10.46 7.66 0.35
CA ASN A 23 9.76 8.66 -0.46
C ASN A 23 10.72 9.12 -1.58
N SER A 24 10.39 8.81 -2.83
CA SER A 24 11.23 9.12 -3.99
C SER A 24 11.24 10.62 -4.35
N ASN A 25 10.28 11.40 -3.87
CA ASN A 25 10.23 12.85 -4.06
C ASN A 25 10.28 13.53 -2.70
N GLU A 26 11.48 13.97 -2.29
CA GLU A 26 11.67 14.81 -1.10
C GLU A 26 10.80 16.10 -1.13
N THR A 27 10.32 16.48 -2.32
CA THR A 27 9.47 17.65 -2.58
C THR A 27 7.97 17.35 -2.59
N CYS A 28 7.55 16.09 -2.73
CA CYS A 28 6.13 15.73 -2.69
C CYS A 28 5.70 15.52 -1.25
N ARG A 29 4.91 16.47 -0.72
CA ARG A 29 4.10 16.21 0.47
C ARG A 29 3.29 14.95 0.22
N LEU A 30 3.48 13.93 1.06
CA LEU A 30 2.71 12.71 0.95
C LEU A 30 1.22 13.04 1.08
N SER A 31 0.43 12.53 0.14
CA SER A 31 -1.00 12.69 0.20
C SER A 31 -1.55 12.06 1.48
N ASN A 32 -2.50 12.73 2.14
CA ASN A 32 -3.23 12.17 3.29
C ASN A 32 -4.34 11.20 2.85
N TYR A 33 -4.28 10.71 1.62
CA TYR A 33 -5.17 9.67 1.13
C TYR A 33 -4.43 8.75 0.16
N VAL A 34 -5.02 7.57 -0.05
CA VAL A 34 -4.59 6.61 -1.06
C VAL A 34 -5.80 6.13 -1.86
N LEU A 35 -5.56 5.85 -3.13
CA LEU A 35 -6.51 5.27 -4.07
C LEU A 35 -6.13 3.81 -4.35
N THR A 36 -7.13 2.95 -4.45
CA THR A 36 -6.99 1.56 -4.86
C THR A 36 -8.26 1.13 -5.59
N SER A 37 -8.16 0.19 -6.52
CA SER A 37 -9.35 -0.34 -7.19
C SER A 37 -10.36 -0.91 -6.18
N SER A 38 -11.65 -0.72 -6.45
CA SER A 38 -12.75 -1.37 -5.72
C SER A 38 -12.78 -2.88 -5.94
N GLU A 39 -12.20 -3.37 -7.03
CA GLU A 39 -12.26 -4.76 -7.43
C GLU A 39 -11.01 -5.51 -7.01
N SER A 40 -11.18 -6.57 -6.23
CA SER A 40 -10.07 -7.45 -5.83
C SER A 40 -9.38 -8.13 -7.03
N SER A 41 -10.15 -8.41 -8.09
CA SER A 41 -9.64 -8.96 -9.36
C SER A 41 -8.69 -8.01 -10.09
N ALA A 42 -8.74 -6.71 -9.80
CA ALA A 42 -7.85 -5.67 -10.31
C ALA A 42 -6.75 -5.29 -9.30
N CYS A 43 -6.39 -6.21 -8.39
CA CYS A 43 -5.46 -5.98 -7.29
C CYS A 43 -5.95 -4.93 -6.27
N GLY A 44 -7.26 -4.70 -6.17
CA GLY A 44 -7.86 -3.81 -5.17
C GLY A 44 -7.54 -4.25 -3.74
N LEU A 45 -7.28 -3.28 -2.86
CA LEU A 45 -7.10 -3.49 -1.42
C LEU A 45 -8.35 -3.06 -0.64
N ASP A 46 -8.70 -3.90 0.34
CA ASP A 46 -9.70 -3.58 1.36
C ASP A 46 -8.97 -3.18 2.65
N LEU A 47 -9.12 -1.91 3.05
CA LEU A 47 -8.45 -1.34 4.21
C LEU A 47 -9.47 -1.03 5.30
N GLU A 48 -9.27 -1.59 6.49
CA GLU A 48 -10.15 -1.33 7.62
C GLU A 48 -9.78 -0.02 8.34
N VAL A 49 -10.81 0.74 8.71
CA VAL A 49 -10.62 1.99 9.47
C VAL A 49 -10.03 1.67 10.85
N ARG A 50 -9.05 2.49 11.29
CA ARG A 50 -8.31 2.34 12.57
C ARG A 50 -7.38 1.14 12.65
N ARG A 51 -7.05 0.52 11.51
CA ARG A 51 -5.93 -0.42 11.43
C ARG A 51 -4.69 0.24 10.86
N GLU A 52 -3.56 -0.32 11.21
CA GLU A 52 -2.25 0.12 10.77
C GLU A 52 -1.73 -0.88 9.74
N TYR A 53 -1.21 -0.39 8.63
CA TYR A 53 -0.76 -1.20 7.51
C TYR A 53 0.60 -0.71 7.04
N LEU A 54 1.45 -1.64 6.60
CA LEU A 54 2.61 -1.32 5.79
C LEU A 54 2.14 -1.18 4.34
N LEU A 55 2.08 0.06 3.85
CA LEU A 55 1.63 0.36 2.50
C LEU A 55 2.79 0.80 1.61
N SER A 56 2.82 0.26 0.40
CA SER A 56 3.64 0.76 -0.71
C SER A 56 2.79 1.05 -1.93
N GLY A 57 3.30 1.90 -2.81
CA GLY A 57 2.58 2.31 -4.00
C GLY A 57 3.35 3.34 -4.79
N SER A 58 2.66 3.95 -5.74
CA SER A 58 3.24 4.93 -6.67
C SER A 58 2.39 6.19 -6.73
N TYR A 59 3.01 7.28 -7.16
CA TYR A 59 2.29 8.50 -7.50
C TYR A 59 2.00 8.51 -9.00
N TYR A 60 0.73 8.68 -9.36
CA TYR A 60 0.28 8.88 -10.73
C TYR A 60 -0.59 10.14 -10.77
N ASP A 61 -0.27 11.07 -11.68
CA ASP A 61 -0.97 12.36 -11.81
C ASP A 61 -1.14 13.16 -10.50
N GLY A 62 -0.15 13.05 -9.60
CA GLY A 62 -0.18 13.71 -8.29
C GLY A 62 -0.98 12.99 -7.20
N GLU A 63 -1.60 11.86 -7.52
CA GLU A 63 -2.36 11.04 -6.58
C GLU A 63 -1.57 9.80 -6.15
N TYR A 64 -1.71 9.42 -4.88
CA TYR A 64 -1.07 8.22 -4.35
C TYR A 64 -1.97 7.01 -4.60
N HIS A 65 -1.49 6.06 -5.41
CA HIS A 65 -2.17 4.81 -5.71
C HIS A 65 -1.45 3.62 -5.10
N THR A 66 -2.23 2.65 -4.66
CA THR A 66 -1.75 1.39 -4.09
C THR A 66 -2.55 0.22 -4.65
N SER A 67 -1.97 -0.99 -4.57
CA SER A 67 -2.64 -2.23 -4.97
C SER A 67 -1.98 -3.43 -4.28
N SER A 68 -2.69 -4.54 -4.16
CA SER A 68 -2.14 -5.78 -3.58
C SER A 68 -0.94 -6.33 -4.35
N CYS A 69 -0.80 -5.97 -5.63
CA CYS A 69 0.25 -6.44 -6.52
C CYS A 69 1.57 -5.65 -6.36
N PHE A 70 1.55 -4.49 -5.69
CA PHE A 70 2.74 -3.66 -5.46
C PHE A 70 3.08 -3.50 -3.98
N GLN A 71 2.51 -4.32 -3.10
CA GLN A 71 2.83 -4.29 -1.69
C GLN A 71 4.21 -4.87 -1.41
N VAL A 72 4.91 -4.23 -0.47
CA VAL A 72 6.13 -4.76 0.13
C VAL A 72 5.73 -5.71 1.25
N VAL A 73 6.06 -6.98 1.07
CA VAL A 73 5.85 -8.03 2.07
C VAL A 73 7.17 -8.75 2.30
N THR A 74 7.33 -9.36 3.46
CA THR A 74 8.49 -10.20 3.73
C THR A 74 8.38 -11.53 2.99
N ASP A 75 9.49 -11.98 2.41
CA ASP A 75 9.68 -13.30 1.81
C ASP A 75 10.51 -14.23 2.73
N ASP A 76 10.93 -13.73 3.90
CA ASP A 76 11.72 -14.50 4.85
C ASP A 76 10.80 -15.48 5.60
N PRO A 77 11.04 -16.81 5.49
CA PRO A 77 10.24 -17.81 6.20
C PRO A 77 10.30 -17.65 7.73
N ALA A 78 11.32 -16.98 8.28
CA ALA A 78 11.41 -16.70 9.71
C ALA A 78 10.35 -15.70 10.20
N ASP A 79 9.81 -14.86 9.31
CA ASP A 79 8.79 -13.88 9.67
C ASP A 79 7.36 -14.47 9.67
N GLY A 80 7.17 -15.68 9.12
CA GLY A 80 5.92 -16.42 9.22
C GLY A 80 4.71 -15.76 8.54
N PHE A 81 4.93 -14.81 7.63
CA PHE A 81 3.88 -14.10 6.92
C PHE A 81 3.53 -14.76 5.58
N SER A 82 2.24 -14.92 5.31
CA SER A 82 1.74 -15.42 4.02
C SER A 82 0.53 -14.60 3.58
N GLY A 83 0.77 -13.48 2.91
CA GLY A 83 -0.27 -12.58 2.44
C GLY A 83 0.28 -11.54 1.46
N ASN A 84 -0.62 -10.72 0.92
CA ASN A 84 -0.28 -9.68 -0.06
C ASN A 84 -0.43 -8.26 0.51
N LEU A 85 -0.81 -8.12 1.77
CA LEU A 85 -0.93 -6.86 2.49
C LEU A 85 -0.57 -7.13 3.96
N MET A 86 0.47 -6.47 4.46
CA MET A 86 0.87 -6.61 5.86
C MET A 86 0.14 -5.59 6.73
N GLU A 87 -0.64 -6.08 7.71
CA GLU A 87 -0.99 -5.27 8.86
C GLU A 87 0.28 -5.00 9.69
N TRP A 88 0.35 -3.84 10.34
CA TRP A 88 1.53 -3.45 11.10
C TRP A 88 1.87 -4.44 12.24
N LYS A 89 0.85 -5.06 12.83
CA LYS A 89 1.01 -6.10 13.85
C LYS A 89 1.80 -7.33 13.36
N ASP A 90 1.80 -7.58 12.06
CA ASP A 90 2.47 -8.72 11.42
C ASP A 90 3.88 -8.35 10.92
N VAL A 91 4.28 -7.08 11.02
CA VAL A 91 5.63 -6.62 10.70
C VAL A 91 6.57 -6.98 11.84
N THR A 92 7.50 -7.90 11.59
CA THR A 92 8.48 -8.30 12.60
C THR A 92 9.54 -7.21 12.79
N PRO A 93 10.19 -7.13 13.98
CA PRO A 93 11.30 -6.20 14.20
C PRO A 93 12.46 -6.41 13.21
N GLY A 94 12.71 -7.67 12.82
CA GLY A 94 13.73 -8.01 11.82
C GLY A 94 13.39 -7.47 10.44
N PHE A 95 12.12 -7.57 10.03
CA PHE A 95 11.67 -6.99 8.78
C PHE A 95 11.67 -5.46 8.81
N GLU A 96 11.22 -4.83 9.90
CA GLU A 96 11.26 -3.37 10.05
C GLU A 96 12.69 -2.80 9.93
N MET A 97 13.68 -3.49 10.51
CA MET A 97 15.08 -3.08 10.39
C MET A 97 15.55 -3.13 8.94
N ARG A 98 15.14 -4.17 8.18
CA ARG A 98 15.43 -4.28 6.75
C ARG A 98 14.75 -3.18 5.95
N LEU A 99 13.48 -2.85 6.24
CA LEU A 99 12.76 -1.74 5.61
C LEU A 99 13.51 -0.42 5.72
N SER A 100 14.19 -0.19 6.85
CA SER A 100 14.97 1.03 7.11
C SER A 100 16.36 1.02 6.45
N SER A 101 16.82 -0.14 5.97
CA SER A 101 18.14 -0.32 5.35
C SER A 101 18.14 -0.19 3.82
N PHE A 102 16.97 -0.09 3.20
CA PHE A 102 16.88 0.10 1.75
C PHE A 102 17.32 1.52 1.37
N GLU A 103 18.58 1.66 0.97
CA GLU A 103 19.12 2.88 0.36
C GLU A 103 18.75 2.94 -1.14
N CYS A 104 18.66 4.16 -1.68
CA CYS A 104 18.40 4.40 -3.11
C CYS A 104 19.66 4.29 -3.95
#